data_AF-A0A958LJS5-F1
#
_entry.id   AF-A0A958LJS5-F1
#
_cell.length_a   1.000
_cell.length_b   1.000
_cell.length_c   1.000
_cell.angle_alpha   90.00
_cell.angle_beta   90.00
_cell.angle_gamma   90.00
#
_symmetry.space_group_name_H-M   'P 1'
#
loop_
_entity.id
_entity.type
_entity.pdbx_description
1 polymer ?
#
loop_
_entity_poly.entity_id
_entity_poly.type
_entity_poly.pdbx_seq_one_letter_code
_entity_poly.pdbx_strand_id
1 'polypeptide(L)'
;MKKLFLICSLMLLTSFAKAESCPTSHCGAIDAQVKETCERNGWGAGNSQWVVFEGKTCQCGCSCVTGDTLISLMDGHYAPIANLEPEDSLLLPFAKKLTSNSGTLMSSRFQTPTTILETSFSNGASIYSSENHTFITDDYKVVKAKNLKKGMKVMGDLGTAVTVLMDPISVDFLGQLFNLSLNKTSSKAIDHVIVTNGIYSGDWLLQNTSDAIEDEIDVRTANNIITVE
;
A
#
# COMPACT_ATOMS: atom_id res chain seq x y z
N MET A 1 -39.18 5.36 53.86
CA MET A 1 -37.71 5.25 53.68
C MET A 1 -37.43 4.63 52.31
N LYS A 2 -37.17 5.44 51.27
CA LYS A 2 -36.80 4.95 49.93
C LYS A 2 -35.28 4.97 49.82
N LYS A 3 -34.65 3.79 49.68
CA LYS A 3 -33.21 3.66 49.45
C LYS A 3 -32.93 3.92 47.96
N LEU A 4 -32.22 5.00 47.68
CA LEU A 4 -31.72 5.36 46.37
C LEU A 4 -30.45 4.53 46.10
N PHE A 5 -30.52 3.55 45.20
CA PHE A 5 -29.34 2.81 44.74
C PHE A 5 -28.66 3.64 43.65
N LEU A 6 -27.52 4.24 44.00
CA LEU A 6 -26.64 4.92 43.06
C LEU A 6 -25.76 3.85 42.39
N ILE A 7 -26.15 3.41 41.19
CA ILE A 7 -25.32 2.52 40.37
C ILE A 7 -24.28 3.40 39.69
N CYS A 8 -23.07 3.43 40.26
CA CYS A 8 -21.90 4.01 39.63
C CYS A 8 -21.45 3.04 38.53
N SER A 9 -21.87 3.30 37.29
CA SER A 9 -21.35 2.61 36.11
C SER A 9 -19.88 2.99 35.93
N LEU A 10 -19.00 2.14 36.46
CA LEU A 10 -17.57 2.19 36.20
C LEU A 10 -17.35 1.86 34.71
N MET A 11 -17.23 2.88 33.87
CA MET A 11 -16.80 2.70 32.48
C MET A 11 -15.35 2.23 32.50
N LEU A 12 -15.16 0.92 32.37
CA LEU A 12 -13.87 0.31 32.04
C LEU A 12 -13.47 0.80 30.64
N LEU A 13 -12.62 1.82 30.61
CA LEU A 13 -11.87 2.20 29.42
C LEU A 13 -10.91 1.05 29.11
N THR A 14 -11.36 0.08 28.31
CA THR A 14 -10.47 -0.91 27.72
C THR A 14 -9.61 -0.17 26.70
N SER A 15 -8.38 0.16 27.09
CA SER A 15 -7.36 0.60 26.15
C SER A 15 -7.12 -0.56 25.19
N PHE A 16 -7.61 -0.46 23.95
CA PHE A 16 -7.26 -1.41 22.91
C PHE A 16 -5.75 -1.26 22.68
N ALA A 17 -4.98 -2.25 23.15
CA ALA A 17 -3.55 -2.27 22.96
C ALA A 17 -3.26 -2.17 21.46
N LYS A 18 -2.43 -1.19 21.08
CA LYS A 18 -1.95 -1.04 19.71
C LYS A 18 -1.25 -2.34 19.32
N ALA A 19 -1.64 -2.93 18.20
CA ALA A 19 -0.97 -4.11 17.66
C ALA A 19 0.51 -3.76 17.40
N GLU A 20 1.45 -4.57 17.90
CA GLU A 20 2.85 -4.42 17.47
C GLU A 20 2.93 -4.77 15.98
N SER A 21 3.57 -3.92 15.18
CA SER A 21 3.91 -4.26 13.80
C SER A 21 4.89 -5.42 13.80
N CYS A 22 4.72 -6.36 12.88
CA CYS A 22 5.70 -7.42 12.70
C CYS A 22 7.07 -6.84 12.29
N PRO A 23 8.19 -7.51 12.66
CA PRO A 23 9.53 -7.03 12.32
C PRO A 23 9.82 -7.04 10.82
N THR A 24 9.00 -7.75 10.03
CA THR A 24 9.07 -7.76 8.57
C THR A 24 7.86 -7.02 7.98
N SER A 25 8.05 -6.44 6.79
CA SER A 25 6.97 -5.77 6.05
C SER A 25 5.92 -6.73 5.49
N HIS A 26 6.24 -8.02 5.42
CA HIS A 26 5.33 -9.07 4.95
C HIS A 26 5.33 -10.29 5.89
N CYS A 27 4.13 -10.75 6.25
CA CYS A 27 3.93 -11.88 7.15
C CYS A 27 4.41 -13.21 6.57
N GLY A 28 4.52 -13.31 5.23
CA GLY A 28 5.01 -14.53 4.61
C GLY A 28 6.50 -14.82 4.85
N ALA A 29 7.27 -13.82 5.29
CA ALA A 29 8.65 -14.01 5.74
C ALA A 29 8.72 -14.57 7.17
N ILE A 30 7.62 -14.49 7.92
CA ILE A 30 7.50 -14.90 9.33
C ILE A 30 6.83 -16.26 9.45
N ASP A 31 5.79 -16.50 8.65
CA ASP A 31 4.97 -17.70 8.74
C ASP A 31 4.63 -18.22 7.34
N ALA A 32 5.10 -19.42 7.03
CA ALA A 32 4.90 -20.06 5.73
C ALA A 32 3.43 -20.41 5.45
N GLN A 33 2.62 -20.66 6.48
CA GLN A 33 1.18 -20.89 6.32
C GLN A 33 0.45 -19.58 6.02
N VAL A 34 0.89 -18.48 6.62
CA VAL A 34 0.36 -17.14 6.29
C VAL A 34 0.83 -16.72 4.90
N LYS A 35 2.06 -17.05 4.50
CA LYS A 35 2.52 -16.92 3.12
C LYS A 35 1.58 -17.65 2.16
N GLU A 36 1.37 -18.95 2.37
CA GLU A 36 0.53 -19.77 1.50
C GLU A 36 -0.94 -19.30 1.49
N THR A 37 -1.46 -18.88 2.64
CA THR A 37 -2.83 -18.34 2.76
C THR A 37 -2.96 -17.01 2.02
N CYS A 38 -1.96 -16.15 2.14
CA CYS A 38 -1.92 -14.92 1.38
C CYS A 38 -1.76 -15.22 -0.12
N GLU A 39 -0.84 -16.08 -0.55
CA GLU A 39 -0.69 -16.55 -1.95
C GLU A 39 -2.03 -17.02 -2.52
N ARG A 40 -2.68 -17.95 -1.82
CA ARG A 40 -3.95 -18.55 -2.23
C ARG A 40 -5.10 -17.54 -2.32
N ASN A 41 -5.10 -16.53 -1.45
CA ASN A 41 -6.14 -15.50 -1.42
C ASN A 41 -5.77 -14.27 -2.27
N GLY A 42 -4.68 -14.31 -3.05
CA GLY A 42 -4.23 -13.19 -3.85
C GLY A 42 -3.64 -12.03 -3.04
N TRP A 43 -3.03 -12.32 -1.89
CA TRP A 43 -2.23 -11.45 -1.01
C TRP A 43 -2.80 -10.07 -0.71
N GLY A 44 -3.75 -9.95 0.22
CA GLY A 44 -4.38 -8.67 0.56
C GLY A 44 -5.86 -8.60 0.16
N ALA A 45 -6.43 -9.71 -0.31
CA ALA A 45 -7.87 -9.91 -0.19
C ALA A 45 -8.21 -10.26 1.27
N GLY A 46 -8.85 -9.33 1.98
CA GLY A 46 -9.40 -9.58 3.32
C GLY A 46 -8.67 -8.86 4.45
N ASN A 47 -9.05 -9.20 5.69
CA ASN A 47 -8.56 -8.55 6.91
C ASN A 47 -7.04 -8.65 7.05
N SER A 48 -6.43 -7.68 7.75
CA SER A 48 -5.06 -7.75 8.21
C SER A 48 -4.73 -9.11 8.84
N GLN A 49 -3.66 -9.76 8.41
CA GLN A 49 -3.25 -11.04 8.98
C GLN A 49 -2.51 -10.80 10.30
N TRP A 50 -2.93 -11.54 11.31
CA TRP A 50 -2.27 -11.60 12.60
C TRP A 50 -1.37 -12.83 12.62
N VAL A 51 -0.10 -12.66 12.97
CA VAL A 51 0.86 -13.76 13.06
C VAL A 51 1.54 -13.76 14.42
N VAL A 52 1.98 -14.93 14.86
CA VAL A 52 2.76 -15.07 16.08
C VAL A 52 4.24 -15.18 15.70
N PHE A 53 5.04 -14.20 16.09
CA PHE A 53 6.49 -14.19 15.91
C PHE A 53 7.17 -14.09 17.27
N GLU A 54 8.08 -15.02 17.57
CA GLU A 54 8.83 -15.07 18.85
C GLU A 54 7.93 -14.98 20.11
N GLY A 55 6.75 -15.60 20.05
CA GLY A 55 5.79 -15.62 21.16
C GLY A 55 4.95 -14.35 21.32
N LYS A 56 5.08 -13.39 20.40
CA LYS A 56 4.24 -12.19 20.33
C LYS A 56 3.32 -12.21 19.11
N THR A 57 2.10 -11.74 19.30
CA THR A 57 1.16 -11.52 18.19
C THR A 57 1.46 -10.17 17.56
N CYS A 58 1.77 -10.16 16.27
CA CYS A 58 2.01 -8.95 15.49
C CYS A 58 1.12 -8.91 14.25
N GLN A 59 0.94 -7.71 13.69
CA GLN A 59 0.14 -7.47 12.50
C GLN A 59 1.04 -7.08 11.33
N CYS A 60 0.84 -7.67 10.15
CA CYS A 60 1.51 -7.17 8.95
C CYS A 60 0.59 -6.25 8.17
N GLY A 61 1.12 -5.07 7.83
CA GLY A 61 0.54 -4.25 6.79
C GLY A 61 0.73 -4.93 5.44
N CYS A 62 -0.33 -5.04 4.65
CA CYS A 62 -0.15 -5.14 3.21
C CYS A 62 0.34 -3.79 2.71
N SER A 63 1.13 -3.82 1.64
CA SER A 63 1.55 -2.58 1.00
C SER A 63 0.32 -1.93 0.35
N CYS A 64 -0.13 -0.77 0.85
CA CYS A 64 -1.46 -0.23 0.53
C CYS A 64 -1.54 1.29 0.72
N VAL A 65 -2.62 1.89 0.21
CA VAL A 65 -2.98 3.31 0.36
C VAL A 65 -4.39 3.48 0.95
N THR A 66 -4.71 4.66 1.47
CA THR A 66 -6.08 4.96 1.96
C THR A 66 -7.09 5.08 0.80
N GLY A 67 -8.37 4.83 1.10
CA GLY A 67 -9.44 4.73 0.09
C GLY A 67 -9.72 6.01 -0.71
N ASP A 68 -9.35 7.17 -0.18
CA ASP A 68 -9.44 8.48 -0.83
C ASP A 68 -8.28 8.76 -1.80
N THR A 69 -7.29 7.88 -1.88
CA THR A 69 -6.20 7.98 -2.86
C THR A 69 -6.77 7.89 -4.28
N LEU A 70 -6.54 8.93 -5.06
CA LEU A 70 -6.97 9.06 -6.45
C LEU A 70 -6.07 8.26 -7.37
N ILE A 71 -6.68 7.44 -8.23
CA ILE A 71 -6.02 6.68 -9.28
C ILE A 71 -6.32 7.34 -10.62
N SER A 72 -5.28 7.54 -11.44
CA SER A 72 -5.45 8.07 -12.80
C SER A 72 -6.06 7.02 -13.73
N LEU A 73 -7.09 7.43 -14.46
CA LEU A 73 -7.77 6.64 -15.48
C LEU A 73 -7.26 7.00 -16.87
N MET A 74 -7.43 6.09 -17.83
CA MET A 74 -6.96 6.24 -19.20
C MET A 74 -7.63 7.39 -19.96
N ASP A 75 -8.83 7.80 -19.55
CA ASP A 75 -9.55 8.94 -20.11
C ASP A 75 -9.05 10.30 -19.58
N GLY A 76 -8.05 10.29 -18.69
CA GLY A 76 -7.46 11.47 -18.07
C GLY A 76 -8.19 11.93 -16.80
N HIS A 77 -9.24 11.23 -16.36
CA HIS A 77 -9.90 11.48 -15.09
C HIS A 77 -9.19 10.77 -13.93
N TYR A 78 -9.63 11.10 -12.72
CA TYR A 78 -9.15 10.51 -11.48
C TYR A 78 -10.34 9.97 -10.69
N ALA A 79 -10.19 8.77 -10.13
CA ALA A 79 -11.20 8.16 -9.25
C ALA A 79 -10.55 7.71 -7.94
N PRO A 80 -11.21 7.88 -6.78
CA PRO A 80 -10.73 7.28 -5.53
C PRO A 80 -10.59 5.76 -5.68
N ILE A 81 -9.51 5.18 -5.17
CA ILE A 81 -9.23 3.75 -5.26
C ILE A 81 -10.35 2.89 -4.66
N ALA A 82 -11.04 3.40 -3.62
CA ALA A 82 -12.17 2.73 -3.00
C ALA A 82 -13.43 2.64 -3.89
N ASN A 83 -13.49 3.45 -4.95
CA ASN A 83 -14.62 3.55 -5.87
C ASN A 83 -14.30 2.98 -7.26
N LEU A 84 -13.13 2.34 -7.43
CA LEU A 84 -12.80 1.73 -8.71
C LEU A 84 -13.66 0.49 -8.95
N GLU A 85 -14.20 0.41 -10.17
CA GLU A 85 -14.99 -0.72 -10.65
C GLU A 85 -14.15 -1.61 -11.58
N PRO A 86 -14.48 -2.90 -11.75
CA PRO A 86 -13.73 -3.82 -12.62
C PRO A 86 -13.58 -3.38 -14.08
N GLU A 87 -14.48 -2.55 -14.58
CA GLU A 87 -14.47 -1.99 -15.93
C GLU A 87 -13.56 -0.75 -16.09
N ASP A 88 -13.09 -0.16 -15.00
CA ASP A 88 -12.28 1.05 -15.05
C ASP A 88 -10.93 0.78 -15.71
N SER A 89 -10.62 1.58 -16.74
CA SER A 89 -9.35 1.52 -17.44
C SER A 89 -8.35 2.45 -16.77
N LEU A 90 -7.36 1.90 -16.08
CA LEU A 90 -6.35 2.69 -15.37
C LEU A 90 -5.19 3.13 -16.29
N LEU A 91 -4.64 4.30 -16.05
CA LEU A 91 -3.44 4.79 -16.74
C LEU A 91 -2.18 4.06 -16.22
N LEU A 92 -1.50 3.37 -17.13
CA LEU A 92 -0.17 2.81 -16.88
C LEU A 92 0.88 3.69 -17.58
N PRO A 93 1.60 4.55 -16.85
CA PRO A 93 2.35 5.66 -17.44
C PRO A 93 3.49 5.24 -18.37
N PHE A 94 3.93 3.99 -18.27
CA PHE A 94 5.01 3.47 -19.06
C PHE A 94 4.59 2.38 -20.07
N ALA A 95 3.32 1.96 -20.06
CA ALA A 95 2.84 0.97 -20.99
C ALA A 95 2.77 1.57 -22.40
N LYS A 96 3.47 0.96 -23.38
CA LYS A 96 3.48 1.40 -24.79
C LYS A 96 2.19 1.08 -25.55
N LYS A 97 1.29 0.29 -24.97
CA LYS A 97 0.00 -0.10 -25.54
C LYS A 97 -1.09 0.09 -24.50
N LEU A 98 -2.27 0.53 -24.96
CA LEU A 98 -3.52 0.43 -24.21
C LEU A 98 -3.72 -1.03 -23.78
N THR A 99 -3.49 -1.33 -22.52
CA THR A 99 -3.98 -2.56 -21.90
C THR A 99 -5.24 -2.19 -21.16
N SER A 100 -6.39 -2.71 -21.61
CA SER A 100 -7.58 -2.72 -20.77
C SER A 100 -7.20 -3.42 -19.48
N ASN A 101 -7.16 -2.70 -18.37
CA ASN A 101 -6.76 -3.30 -17.11
C ASN A 101 -7.88 -4.21 -16.63
N SER A 102 -7.68 -5.53 -16.75
CA SER A 102 -8.35 -6.52 -15.92
C SER A 102 -7.73 -6.54 -14.52
N GLY A 103 -7.55 -5.36 -13.92
CA GLY A 103 -6.94 -5.21 -12.61
C GLY A 103 -7.83 -5.83 -11.53
N THR A 104 -7.24 -6.43 -10.51
CA THR A 104 -7.97 -6.87 -9.31
C THR A 104 -7.79 -5.81 -8.23
N LEU A 105 -8.89 -5.18 -7.81
CA LEU A 105 -8.91 -4.34 -6.62
C LEU A 105 -8.81 -5.22 -5.37
N MET A 106 -7.85 -4.91 -4.51
CA MET A 106 -7.57 -5.63 -3.28
C MET A 106 -7.72 -4.67 -2.12
N SER A 107 -8.28 -5.14 -1.00
CA SER A 107 -8.49 -4.28 0.16
C SER A 107 -8.40 -5.04 1.47
N SER A 108 -7.84 -4.35 2.46
CA SER A 108 -7.69 -4.85 3.82
C SER A 108 -8.25 -3.85 4.82
N ARG A 109 -9.24 -4.31 5.59
CA ARG A 109 -9.84 -3.52 6.67
C ARG A 109 -9.15 -3.82 7.99
N PHE A 110 -8.70 -2.78 8.68
CA PHE A 110 -8.10 -2.88 10.00
C PHE A 110 -9.17 -2.72 11.08
N GLN A 111 -9.23 -3.67 12.01
CA GLN A 111 -10.16 -3.63 13.15
C GLN A 111 -9.58 -2.91 14.37
N THR A 112 -8.27 -2.66 14.36
CA THR A 112 -7.51 -1.91 15.36
C THR A 112 -6.71 -0.81 14.67
N PRO A 113 -6.41 0.31 15.35
CA PRO A 113 -5.55 1.33 14.78
C PRO A 113 -4.20 0.74 14.36
N THR A 114 -3.80 1.04 13.13
CA THR A 114 -2.48 0.71 12.57
C THR A 114 -1.71 1.99 12.29
N THR A 115 -0.40 1.89 12.06
CA THR A 115 0.42 3.04 11.66
C THR A 115 0.62 3.05 10.16
N ILE A 116 0.34 4.21 9.55
CA ILE A 116 0.65 4.50 8.15
C ILE A 116 1.56 5.74 8.09
N LEU A 117 2.09 6.03 6.90
CA LEU A 117 2.91 7.20 6.62
C LEU A 117 2.13 8.20 5.77
N GLU A 118 2.15 9.46 6.18
CA GLU A 118 1.82 10.59 5.32
C GLU A 118 3.08 11.05 4.59
N THR A 119 3.02 11.10 3.27
CA THR A 119 4.08 11.66 2.42
C THR A 119 3.54 12.83 1.61
N SER A 120 4.15 14.01 1.74
CA SER A 120 3.75 15.23 1.04
C SER A 120 4.73 15.64 -0.07
N PHE A 121 4.18 16.11 -1.18
CA PHE A 121 4.90 16.33 -2.44
C PHE A 121 4.75 17.76 -2.96
N SER A 122 5.72 18.23 -3.74
CA SER A 122 5.78 19.61 -4.24
C SER A 122 4.69 19.97 -5.25
N ASN A 123 3.98 18.99 -5.82
CA ASN A 123 2.82 19.21 -6.67
C ASN A 123 1.52 19.43 -5.85
N GLY A 124 1.61 19.47 -4.52
CA GLY A 124 0.48 19.63 -3.61
C GLY A 124 -0.21 18.31 -3.23
N ALA A 125 0.26 17.17 -3.74
CA ALA A 125 -0.25 15.87 -3.34
C ALA A 125 0.23 15.48 -1.93
N SER A 126 -0.63 14.79 -1.20
CA SER A 126 -0.26 13.97 -0.03
C SER A 126 -0.77 12.55 -0.28
N ILE A 127 0.01 11.54 0.13
CA ILE A 127 -0.38 10.13 0.04
C ILE A 127 -0.22 9.51 1.43
N TYR A 128 -1.30 8.88 1.90
CA TYR A 128 -1.34 8.12 3.15
C TYR A 128 -1.21 6.63 2.81
N SER A 129 -0.10 6.02 3.21
CA SER A 129 0.27 4.69 2.74
C SER A 129 1.00 3.88 3.80
N SER A 130 1.00 2.55 3.66
CA SER A 130 1.85 1.69 4.47
C SER A 130 3.34 2.00 4.24
N GLU A 131 4.18 1.60 5.20
CA GLU A 131 5.63 1.87 5.16
C GLU A 131 6.35 1.30 3.92
N ASN A 132 5.86 0.19 3.37
CA ASN A 132 6.40 -0.49 2.21
C ASN A 132 5.69 -0.13 0.90
N HIS A 133 4.77 0.84 0.88
CA HIS A 133 4.22 1.34 -0.37
C HIS A 133 5.32 1.94 -1.24
N THR A 134 5.35 1.59 -2.52
CA THR A 134 6.47 1.91 -3.40
C THR A 134 6.17 3.11 -4.28
N PHE A 135 7.13 4.01 -4.38
CA PHE A 135 7.19 5.14 -5.31
C PHE A 135 8.28 4.91 -6.35
N ILE A 136 8.18 5.62 -7.47
CA ILE A 136 9.21 5.60 -8.52
C ILE A 136 10.03 6.90 -8.43
N THR A 137 11.34 6.81 -8.25
CA THR A 137 12.26 7.97 -8.27
C THR A 137 12.43 8.52 -9.69
N ASP A 138 12.92 9.76 -9.83
CA ASP A 138 13.13 10.40 -11.14
C ASP A 138 14.24 9.76 -11.99
N ASP A 139 15.03 8.86 -11.39
CA ASP A 139 15.97 7.96 -12.07
C ASP A 139 15.41 6.53 -12.28
N TYR A 140 14.08 6.35 -12.20
CA TYR A 140 13.33 5.13 -12.50
C TYR A 140 13.51 3.99 -11.50
N LYS A 141 13.89 4.28 -10.26
CA LYS A 141 14.09 3.27 -9.24
C LYS A 141 12.89 3.16 -8.32
N VAL A 142 12.65 1.95 -7.82
CA VAL A 142 11.62 1.70 -6.82
C VAL A 142 12.15 2.08 -5.44
N VAL A 143 11.40 2.91 -4.71
CA VAL A 143 11.71 3.29 -3.32
C VAL A 143 10.47 3.11 -2.44
N LYS A 144 10.65 2.55 -1.25
CA LYS A 144 9.57 2.37 -0.27
C LYS A 144 9.26 3.69 0.45
N ALA A 145 8.01 3.87 0.87
CA ALA A 145 7.54 5.05 1.57
C ALA A 145 8.43 5.38 2.77
N LYS A 146 8.74 4.41 3.63
CA LYS A 146 9.62 4.60 4.81
C LYS A 146 11.04 5.08 4.48
N ASN A 147 11.49 4.83 3.25
CA ASN A 147 12.83 5.19 2.78
C ASN A 147 12.87 6.54 2.08
N LEU A 148 11.72 7.17 1.80
CA LEU A 148 11.68 8.52 1.28
C LEU A 148 12.27 9.52 2.29
N LYS A 149 12.90 10.56 1.75
CA LYS A 149 13.50 11.66 2.51
C LYS A 149 13.17 12.99 1.85
N LYS A 150 13.09 14.04 2.67
CA LYS A 150 12.97 15.42 2.20
C LYS A 150 14.00 15.71 1.11
N GLY A 151 13.54 16.31 0.02
CA GLY A 151 14.38 16.69 -1.11
C GLY A 151 14.62 15.58 -2.14
N MET A 152 14.26 14.32 -1.84
CA MET A 152 14.22 13.28 -2.87
C MET A 152 13.21 13.64 -3.96
N LYS A 153 13.50 13.20 -5.18
CA LYS A 153 12.62 13.39 -6.33
C LYS A 153 11.98 12.06 -6.71
N VAL A 154 10.68 12.11 -6.92
CA VAL A 154 9.87 11.02 -7.45
C VAL A 154 9.24 11.44 -8.76
N MET A 155 8.84 10.47 -9.57
CA MET A 155 8.08 10.73 -10.77
C MET A 155 6.64 11.10 -10.42
N GLY A 156 6.22 12.26 -10.89
CA GLY A 156 4.83 12.69 -10.95
C GLY A 156 4.18 12.35 -12.28
N ASP A 157 2.95 12.80 -12.42
CA ASP A 157 2.18 12.65 -13.65
C ASP A 157 2.95 13.18 -14.88
N LEU A 158 2.75 12.50 -16.00
CA LEU A 158 3.43 12.75 -17.28
C LEU A 158 4.97 12.69 -17.19
N GLY A 159 5.52 12.02 -16.17
CA GLY A 159 6.96 11.83 -15.97
C GLY A 159 7.68 13.06 -15.42
N THR A 160 6.95 14.03 -14.86
CA THR A 160 7.54 15.21 -14.23
C THR A 160 8.28 14.84 -12.94
N ALA A 161 9.35 15.54 -12.59
CA ALA A 161 10.02 15.33 -11.30
C ALA A 161 9.30 16.11 -10.20
N VAL A 162 8.85 15.41 -9.14
CA VAL A 162 8.16 15.97 -7.98
C VAL A 162 9.00 15.75 -6.73
N THR A 163 9.16 16.79 -5.92
CA THR A 163 10.02 16.75 -4.72
C THR A 163 9.23 16.34 -3.48
N VAL A 164 9.81 15.44 -2.68
CA VAL A 164 9.33 15.11 -1.33
C VAL A 164 9.59 16.29 -0.40
N LEU A 165 8.54 16.87 0.19
CA LEU A 165 8.64 18.12 0.95
C LEU A 165 9.20 17.94 2.36
N MET A 166 8.97 16.76 2.95
CA MET A 166 9.35 16.40 4.30
C MET A 166 9.58 14.90 4.41
N ASP A 167 10.34 14.49 5.42
CA ASP A 167 10.43 13.07 5.76
C ASP A 167 9.02 12.54 6.10
N PRO A 168 8.66 11.31 5.68
CA PRO A 168 7.34 10.75 5.94
C PRO A 168 6.98 10.74 7.42
N ILE A 169 5.73 11.10 7.73
CA ILE A 169 5.25 11.23 9.11
C ILE A 169 4.36 10.04 9.45
N SER A 170 4.63 9.38 10.57
CA SER A 170 3.75 8.31 11.09
C SER A 170 2.43 8.86 11.60
N VAL A 171 1.33 8.27 11.16
CA VAL A 171 -0.03 8.62 11.54
C VAL A 171 -0.76 7.36 12.02
N ASP A 172 -1.51 7.47 13.11
CA ASP A 172 -2.42 6.41 13.54
C ASP A 172 -3.66 6.42 12.64
N PHE A 173 -3.97 5.28 12.06
CA PHE A 173 -5.05 5.11 11.10
C PHE A 173 -5.97 3.96 11.50
N LEU A 174 -7.27 4.22 11.46
CA LEU A 174 -8.31 3.22 11.63
C LEU A 174 -9.23 3.28 10.40
N GLY A 175 -9.16 2.25 9.56
CA GLY A 175 -9.93 2.21 8.33
C GLY A 175 -9.56 1.05 7.42
N GLN A 176 -9.89 1.21 6.16
CA GLN A 176 -9.55 0.27 5.10
C GLN A 176 -8.42 0.83 4.25
N LEU A 177 -7.43 -0.01 3.98
CA LEU A 177 -6.40 0.26 3.00
C LEU A 177 -6.66 -0.57 1.74
N PHE A 178 -6.23 -0.04 0.60
CA PHE A 178 -6.50 -0.57 -0.72
C PHE A 178 -5.20 -0.74 -1.49
N ASN A 179 -5.19 -1.69 -2.41
CA ASN A 179 -4.12 -1.89 -3.37
C ASN A 179 -4.71 -2.43 -4.68
N LEU A 180 -3.92 -2.36 -5.75
CA LEU A 180 -4.27 -2.86 -7.07
C LEU A 180 -3.28 -3.94 -7.47
N SER A 181 -3.77 -5.04 -8.03
CA SER A 181 -2.92 -5.99 -8.77
C SER A 181 -3.28 -5.91 -10.23
N LEU A 182 -2.33 -5.46 -11.04
CA LEU A 182 -2.49 -5.30 -12.48
C LEU A 182 -1.77 -6.41 -13.22
N ASN A 183 -2.17 -6.59 -14.47
CA ASN A 183 -1.48 -7.38 -15.50
C ASN A 183 -0.72 -8.61 -14.95
N LYS A 184 -1.45 -9.52 -14.27
CA LYS A 184 -0.89 -10.68 -13.56
C LYS A 184 -0.04 -11.62 -14.44
N THR A 185 -0.14 -11.47 -15.77
CA THR A 185 0.61 -12.26 -16.74
C THR A 185 1.92 -11.60 -17.17
N SER A 186 2.15 -10.33 -16.81
CA SER A 186 3.43 -9.66 -17.05
C SER A 186 4.37 -9.80 -15.86
N SER A 187 5.64 -10.00 -16.18
CA SER A 187 6.75 -9.98 -15.22
C SER A 187 7.59 -8.70 -15.35
N LYS A 188 7.15 -7.70 -16.11
CA LYS A 188 7.94 -6.48 -16.33
C LYS A 188 7.53 -5.40 -15.35
N ALA A 189 8.46 -4.88 -14.55
CA ALA A 189 8.19 -3.86 -13.53
C ALA A 189 7.39 -2.66 -14.07
N ILE A 190 7.68 -2.27 -15.31
CA ILE A 190 7.06 -1.15 -16.02
C ILE A 190 5.53 -1.29 -16.19
N ASP A 191 5.01 -2.51 -16.27
CA ASP A 191 3.58 -2.80 -16.44
C ASP A 191 2.81 -2.74 -15.11
N HIS A 192 3.55 -2.56 -14.00
CA HIS A 192 3.06 -2.54 -12.62
C HIS A 192 3.27 -1.18 -11.96
N VAL A 193 3.46 -0.14 -12.76
CA VAL A 193 3.46 1.25 -12.30
C VAL A 193 2.09 1.86 -12.56
N ILE A 194 1.54 2.51 -11.55
CA ILE A 194 0.28 3.26 -11.57
C ILE A 194 0.53 4.72 -11.19
N VAL A 195 -0.51 5.54 -11.30
CA VAL A 195 -0.47 6.95 -10.87
C VAL A 195 -1.45 7.15 -9.72
N THR A 196 -0.93 7.39 -8.51
CA THR A 196 -1.68 7.68 -7.28
C THR A 196 -1.51 9.15 -6.90
N ASN A 197 -2.59 9.93 -6.78
CA ASN A 197 -2.56 11.37 -6.50
C ASN A 197 -1.57 12.15 -7.40
N GLY A 198 -1.44 11.74 -8.67
CA GLY A 198 -0.51 12.34 -9.62
C GLY A 198 0.98 12.00 -9.36
N ILE A 199 1.26 10.95 -8.58
CA ILE A 199 2.61 10.43 -8.29
C ILE A 199 2.69 8.97 -8.78
N TYR A 200 3.79 8.60 -9.41
CA TYR A 200 4.02 7.23 -9.87
C TYR A 200 4.34 6.33 -8.67
N SER A 201 3.56 5.26 -8.55
CA SER A 201 3.69 4.26 -7.51
C SER A 201 3.58 2.87 -8.12
N GLY A 202 4.09 1.87 -7.38
CA GLY A 202 3.96 0.48 -7.78
C GLY A 202 2.59 -0.07 -7.42
N ASP A 203 2.09 -1.02 -8.20
CA ASP A 203 1.00 -1.89 -7.82
C ASP A 203 1.47 -2.97 -6.82
N TRP A 204 0.57 -3.87 -6.44
CA TRP A 204 0.85 -4.97 -5.54
C TRP A 204 2.05 -5.84 -5.94
N LEU A 205 2.20 -6.21 -7.22
CA LEU A 205 3.25 -7.12 -7.67
C LEU A 205 4.63 -6.45 -7.60
N LEU A 206 4.71 -5.18 -7.99
CA LEU A 206 5.96 -4.41 -7.90
C LEU A 206 6.38 -4.21 -6.44
N GLN A 207 5.42 -3.91 -5.55
CA GLN A 207 5.65 -3.77 -4.12
C GLN A 207 6.19 -5.05 -3.51
N ASN A 208 5.53 -6.19 -3.78
CA ASN A 208 5.95 -7.49 -3.25
C ASN A 208 7.34 -7.90 -3.76
N THR A 209 7.64 -7.61 -5.03
CA THR A 209 8.97 -7.86 -5.58
C THR A 209 10.01 -7.03 -4.84
N SER A 210 9.74 -5.74 -4.60
CA SER A 210 10.63 -4.85 -3.83
C SER A 210 10.81 -5.28 -2.38
N ASP A 211 9.86 -6.00 -1.80
CA ASP A 211 9.97 -6.57 -0.45
C ASP A 211 10.75 -7.89 -0.43
N ALA A 212 10.66 -8.70 -1.48
CA ALA A 212 11.31 -10.00 -1.57
C ALA A 212 12.79 -9.92 -1.97
N ILE A 213 13.20 -8.88 -2.69
CA ILE A 213 14.59 -8.71 -3.10
C ILE A 213 15.26 -7.61 -2.25
N GLU A 214 16.53 -7.83 -1.89
CA GLU A 214 17.34 -6.82 -1.21
C GLU A 214 17.98 -5.81 -2.18
N ASP A 215 17.81 -6.05 -3.49
CA ASP A 215 18.40 -5.25 -4.57
C ASP A 215 17.49 -4.08 -5.02
N GLU A 216 18.11 -3.11 -5.65
CA GLU A 216 17.43 -1.97 -6.28
C GLU A 216 16.70 -2.41 -7.57
N ILE A 217 15.44 -2.01 -7.73
CA ILE A 217 14.66 -2.26 -8.95
C ILE A 217 14.67 -0.99 -9.81
N ASP A 218 15.31 -1.03 -10.98
CA ASP A 218 15.08 -0.04 -12.05
C ASP A 218 13.92 -0.54 -12.92
N VAL A 219 12.80 0.19 -12.92
CA VAL A 219 11.55 -0.25 -13.58
C VAL A 219 11.68 -0.36 -15.11
N ARG A 220 12.70 0.24 -15.73
CA ARG A 220 12.92 0.16 -17.18
C ARG A 220 13.68 -1.08 -17.61
N THR A 221 14.48 -1.66 -16.71
CA THR A 221 15.37 -2.79 -17.02
C THR A 221 14.94 -4.09 -16.36
N ALA A 222 14.15 -4.02 -15.28
CA ALA A 222 13.61 -5.18 -14.59
C ALA A 222 12.53 -5.90 -15.42
N ASN A 223 12.92 -7.01 -16.04
CA ASN A 223 12.04 -7.87 -16.85
C ASN A 223 11.50 -9.10 -16.09
N ASN A 224 11.93 -9.31 -14.85
CA ASN A 224 11.58 -10.45 -14.00
C ASN A 224 11.19 -9.97 -12.60
N ILE A 225 10.08 -9.24 -12.47
CA ILE A 225 9.44 -9.10 -11.17
C ILE A 225 8.79 -10.44 -10.81
N ILE A 226 8.79 -10.78 -9.52
CA ILE A 226 8.42 -12.12 -9.07
C ILE A 226 6.93 -12.31 -9.30
N THR A 227 6.57 -13.01 -10.38
CA THR A 227 5.19 -13.45 -10.62
C THR A 227 4.86 -14.52 -9.60
N VAL A 228 3.89 -14.24 -8.72
CA VAL A 228 3.34 -15.25 -7.83
C VAL A 228 2.24 -15.96 -8.63
N GLU A 229 2.53 -17.16 -9.13
CA GLU A 229 1.51 -18.06 -9.71
C GLU A 229 0.52 -18.54 -8.64
#